data_AF-A0A8S0G4B2-F1
#
_entry.id   AF-A0A8S0G4B2-F1
#
_cell.length_a   1.000
_cell.length_b   1.000
_cell.length_c   1.000
_cell.angle_alpha   90.00
_cell.angle_beta   90.00
_cell.angle_gamma   90.00
#
_symmetry.space_group_name_H-M   'P 1'
#
loop_
_entity.id
_entity.type
_entity.pdbx_description
1 polymer ?
#
loop_
_entity_poly.entity_id
_entity_poly.type
_entity_poly.pdbx_seq_one_letter_code
_entity_poly.pdbx_strand_id
1 'polypeptide(L)' 'MTLTHNNKPLPFGAMVTSESSQSSGIVADNGQVYLSGMPLAGKVQVKWGEEENAHCIANYQLPPESQQQLLTQLSAECR' A
#
# COMPACT_ATOMS: atom_id res chain seq x y z
N MET A 1 4.53 1.97 -4.28
CA MET A 1 3.99 2.72 -3.13
C MET A 1 4.87 2.44 -1.92
N THR A 2 5.17 3.45 -1.10
CA THR A 2 5.89 3.30 0.16
C THR A 2 4.92 3.46 1.32
N LEU A 3 4.85 2.46 2.21
CA LEU A 3 3.93 2.43 3.34
C LEU A 3 4.69 2.60 4.64
N THR A 4 4.25 3.55 5.45
CA THR A 4 4.79 3.82 6.79
C THR A 4 3.72 3.66 7.85
N HIS A 5 4.11 3.23 9.04
CA HIS A 5 3.27 3.20 10.23
C HIS A 5 4.07 3.75 11.40
N ASN A 6 3.56 4.80 12.05
CA ASN A 6 4.25 5.52 13.13
C ASN A 6 5.66 5.98 12.70
N ASN A 7 5.75 6.59 11.51
CA ASN A 7 7.00 7.07 10.89
C ASN A 7 8.08 5.99 10.64
N LYS A 8 7.71 4.70 10.71
CA LYS A 8 8.60 3.58 10.36
C LYS A 8 8.08 2.86 9.13
N PRO A 9 8.95 2.34 8.25
CA PRO A 9 8.51 1.50 7.14
C PRO A 9 7.81 0.26 7.66
N LEU A 10 6.78 -0.20 6.94
CA LEU A 10 6.14 -1.48 7.24
C LEU A 10 7.12 -2.65 7.11
N PRO A 11 6.93 -3.74 7.87
CA PRO A 11 7.84 -4.86 7.87
C PRO A 11 7.86 -5.58 6.53
N PHE A 12 9.05 -6.09 6.16
CA PHE A 12 9.22 -6.97 5.01
C PHE A 12 8.30 -8.19 5.15
N GLY A 13 7.65 -8.58 4.04
CA GLY A 13 6.74 -9.71 3.99
C GLY A 13 5.29 -9.39 4.40
N ALA A 14 4.99 -8.15 4.79
CA ALA A 14 3.59 -7.75 5.03
C ALA A 14 2.75 -7.88 3.75
N MET A 15 1.56 -8.45 3.87
CA MET A 15 0.61 -8.64 2.79
C MET A 15 -0.23 -7.37 2.61
N VAL A 16 -0.32 -6.86 1.38
CA VAL A 16 -1.13 -5.70 1.02
C VAL A 16 -2.24 -6.15 0.09
N THR A 17 -3.49 -5.80 0.40
CA THR A 17 -4.67 -6.12 -0.39
C THR A 17 -5.47 -4.85 -0.66
N SER A 18 -5.83 -4.62 -1.91
CA SER A 18 -6.74 -3.53 -2.29
C SER A 18 -8.17 -3.85 -1.87
N GLU A 19 -8.88 -2.89 -1.28
CA GLU A 19 -10.31 -3.07 -0.98
C GLU A 19 -11.18 -2.89 -2.24
N SER A 20 -10.68 -2.16 -3.23
CA SER A 20 -11.45 -1.74 -4.42
C SER A 20 -11.12 -2.57 -5.67
N SER A 21 -10.09 -3.41 -5.62
CA SER A 21 -9.68 -4.29 -6.72
C SER A 21 -9.20 -5.62 -6.15
N GLN A 22 -9.11 -6.66 -6.98
CA GLN A 22 -8.49 -7.94 -6.58
C GLN A 22 -6.95 -7.87 -6.58
N SER A 23 -6.38 -6.66 -6.53
CA SER A 23 -4.93 -6.45 -6.53
C SER A 23 -4.36 -6.69 -5.15
N SER A 24 -3.26 -7.44 -5.10
CA SER A 24 -2.49 -7.67 -3.87
C SER A 24 -0.99 -7.61 -4.15
N GLY A 25 -0.21 -7.48 -3.09
CA GLY A 25 1.24 -7.40 -3.16
C GLY A 25 1.89 -7.69 -1.82
N ILE A 26 3.21 -7.77 -1.82
CA ILE A 26 4.03 -8.02 -0.64
C ILE A 26 4.95 -6.82 -0.43
N VAL A 27 5.03 -6.35 0.82
CA VAL A 27 5.97 -5.29 1.20
C VAL A 27 7.39 -5.85 1.15
N ALA A 28 8.24 -5.21 0.35
CA ALA A 28 9.67 -5.45 0.23
C ALA A 28 10.46 -4.58 1.23
N ASP A 29 11.75 -4.39 0.96
CA ASP A 29 12.58 -3.49 1.75
C ASP A 29 12.05 -2.05 1.73
N ASN A 30 12.39 -1.29 2.77
CA ASN A 30 12.03 0.12 2.92
C ASN A 30 10.50 0.40 2.89
N GLY A 31 9.67 -0.59 3.20
CA GLY A 31 8.20 -0.44 3.22
C GLY A 31 7.58 -0.33 1.83
N GLN A 32 8.28 -0.75 0.77
CA GLN A 32 7.82 -0.59 -0.61
C GLN A 32 6.94 -1.76 -1.05
N VAL A 33 5.86 -1.47 -1.78
CA VAL A 33 5.02 -2.46 -2.43
C VAL A 33 4.68 -2.01 -3.85
N TYR A 34 4.68 -2.96 -4.78
CA TYR A 34 4.22 -2.77 -6.15
C TYR A 34 2.78 -3.31 -6.29
N LEU A 35 1.88 -2.50 -6.85
CA LEU A 35 0.47 -2.86 -7.05
C LEU A 35 0.07 -2.46 -8.46
N SER A 36 -0.63 -3.35 -9.16
CA SER A 36 -1.16 -3.13 -10.51
C SER A 36 -2.69 -3.12 -10.53
N GLY A 37 -3.31 -2.48 -11.52
CA GLY A 37 -4.77 -2.46 -11.66
C GLY A 37 -5.48 -1.70 -10.54
N MET A 38 -4.80 -0.71 -9.93
CA MET A 38 -5.35 0.12 -8.87
C MET A 38 -6.20 1.25 -9.47
N PRO A 39 -7.37 1.59 -8.89
CA PRO A 39 -8.07 2.83 -9.24
C PRO A 39 -7.25 4.06 -8.86
N LEU A 40 -7.65 5.26 -9.32
CA LEU A 40 -6.95 6.50 -8.99
C LEU A 40 -6.97 6.83 -7.49
N ALA A 41 -7.96 6.37 -6.74
CA ALA A 41 -8.01 6.52 -5.29
C ALA A 41 -8.68 5.30 -4.68
N GLY A 42 -8.32 4.99 -3.44
CA GLY A 42 -8.89 3.86 -2.72
C GLY A 42 -8.19 3.58 -1.41
N LYS A 43 -8.41 2.37 -0.91
CA LYS A 43 -7.82 1.88 0.33
C LYS A 43 -7.08 0.58 0.10
N VAL A 44 -6.01 0.39 0.86
CA VAL A 44 -5.30 -0.88 0.97
C VAL A 44 -5.29 -1.31 2.43
N GLN A 45 -5.62 -2.58 2.65
CA GLN A 45 -5.45 -3.25 3.92
C GLN A 45 -4.07 -3.91 3.94
N VAL A 46 -3.33 -3.75 5.03
CA VAL A 46 -2.01 -4.34 5.21
C VAL A 46 -2.00 -5.22 6.45
N LYS A 47 -1.45 -6.43 6.34
CA LYS A 47 -1.38 -7.41 7.43
C LYS A 47 0.01 -8.04 7.50
N TRP A 48 0.62 -8.07 8.68
CA TRP A 48 1.93 -8.71 8.93
C TRP A 48 1.90 -9.74 10.07
N GLY A 49 0.74 -9.98 10.66
CA GLY A 49 0.53 -11.01 11.68
C GLY A 49 -0.95 -11.19 11.99
N GLU A 50 -1.27 -12.10 12.90
CA GLU A 50 -2.65 -12.44 13.29
C GLU A 50 -3.16 -11.64 14.50
N GLU A 51 -2.29 -10.88 15.16
CA GLU A 51 -2.66 -10.05 16.31
C GLU A 51 -3.50 -8.84 15.89
N GLU A 52 -4.32 -8.32 16.80
CA GLU A 52 -5.19 -7.16 16.56
C GLU A 52 -4.39 -5.92 16.12
N ASN A 53 -3.14 -5.78 16.55
CA ASN A 53 -2.27 -4.67 16.17
C ASN A 53 -1.33 -5.01 14.99
N ALA A 54 -1.47 -6.19 14.39
CA ALA A 54 -0.60 -6.65 13.31
C ALA A 54 -1.19 -6.38 11.91
N HIS A 55 -2.00 -5.34 11.81
CA HIS A 55 -2.59 -4.86 10.56
C HIS A 55 -2.83 -3.34 10.62
N CYS A 56 -3.01 -2.72 9.46
CA CYS A 56 -3.39 -1.31 9.32
C CYS A 56 -4.07 -1.08 7.96
N ILE A 57 -4.67 0.10 7.79
CA ILE A 57 -5.28 0.55 6.53
C ILE A 57 -4.60 1.83 6.08
N ALA A 58 -4.20 1.87 4.81
CA ALA A 58 -3.70 3.08 4.16
C ALA A 58 -4.67 3.55 3.08
N ASN A 59 -5.00 4.85 3.10
CA ASN A 59 -5.71 5.50 2.01
C ASN A 59 -4.68 6.04 1.01
N TYR A 60 -4.99 5.96 -0.27
CA TYR A 60 -4.14 6.55 -1.31
C TYR A 60 -4.97 7.33 -2.33
N GLN A 61 -4.32 8.31 -2.94
CA GLN A 61 -4.85 9.07 -4.06
C GLN A 61 -3.70 9.37 -5.02
N LEU A 62 -3.80 8.79 -6.22
CA LEU A 62 -2.92 9.04 -7.33
C LEU A 62 -3.30 10.37 -8.00
N PRO A 63 -2.31 11.14 -8.47
CA PRO A 63 -2.58 12.33 -9.25
C PRO A 63 -3.18 11.96 -10.62
N PRO A 64 -4.08 12.76 -11.21
CA PRO A 64 -4.75 12.41 -12.48
C PRO A 64 -3.78 12.12 -13.64
N GLU A 65 -2.63 12.80 -13.69
CA GLU A 65 -1.58 12.58 -14.69
C GLU A 65 -0.92 11.19 -14.61
N SER A 66 -1.12 10.43 -13.53
CA SER A 66 -0.65 9.05 -13.39
C SER A 66 -1.17 8.12 -14.49
N GLN A 67 -2.31 8.43 -15.11
CA GLN A 67 -2.88 7.64 -16.21
C GLN A 67 -1.97 7.60 -17.46
N GLN A 68 -1.06 8.58 -17.61
CA GLN A 68 -0.12 8.66 -18.73
C GLN A 68 1.25 8.07 -18.37
N GLN A 69 1.44 7.62 -17.13
CA GLN A 69 2.71 7.08 -16.63
C GLN A 69 2.64 5.55 -16.56
N LEU A 70 3.76 4.89 -16.89
CA LEU A 70 3.87 3.43 -16.74
C LEU A 70 3.92 3.00 -15.27
N LEU A 71 4.51 3.84 -14.42
CA LEU A 71 4.64 3.58 -12.99
C LEU A 71 4.64 4.91 -12.23
N THR A 72 3.79 5.00 -11.21
CA THR A 72 3.71 6.16 -10.31
C THR A 72 4.16 5.74 -8.92
N GLN A 73 5.06 6.52 -8.33
CA GLN A 73 5.51 6.36 -6.95
C GLN A 73 4.74 7.29 -6.03
N LEU A 74 4.31 6.78 -4.88
CA LEU A 74 3.63 7.56 -3.85
C LEU A 74 3.94 6.97 -2.47
N SER A 75 3.82 7.79 -1.45
CA SER A 75 3.93 7.37 -0.04
C SER A 75 2.59 7.55 0.67
N ALA A 76 2.24 6.62 1.55
CA ALA A 76 1.02 6.69 2.35
C ALA A 76 1.29 6.22 3.79
N GLU A 77 0.65 6.91 4.75
CA GLU A 77 0.65 6.49 6.14
C GLU A 77 -0.46 5.46 6.34
N CYS A 78 -0.08 4.35 6.97
CA CYS A 78 -0.94 3.25 7.33
C CYS A 78 -1.37 3.42 8.79
N ARG A 79 -2.67 3.40 9.05
CA ARG A 79 -3.27 3.65 10.36
C ARG A 79 -4.03 2.44 10.88
#